data_AF-A0A9Q0EVE2-F1
#
_entry.id   AF-A0A9Q0EVE2-F1
#
_cell.length_a   1.000
_cell.length_b   1.000
_cell.length_c   1.000
_cell.angle_alpha   90.00
_cell.angle_beta   90.00
_cell.angle_gamma   90.00
#
_symmetry.space_group_name_H-M   'P 1'
#
loop_
_entity.id
_entity.type
_entity.pdbx_description
1 polymer ?
#
loop_
_entity_poly.entity_id
_entity_poly.type
_entity_poly.pdbx_seq_one_letter_code
_entity_poly.pdbx_strand_id
1 'polypeptide(L)' 'MPAISDQDMNAYLAEQSRMHMSEFNTMSSLSEIYSYVGKYAEEDEAARKQRLAFKLEQVVALMSLES' A
#
# COMPACT_ATOMS: atom_id res chain seq x y z
N MET A 1 21.79 20.46 -15.00
CA MET A 1 22.03 19.36 -14.05
C MET A 1 21.99 18.05 -14.83
N PRO A 2 22.89 17.09 -14.58
CA PRO A 2 22.81 15.77 -15.22
C PRO A 2 21.53 15.03 -14.79
N ALA A 3 21.03 14.15 -15.65
CA ALA A 3 19.89 13.30 -15.32
C ALA A 3 20.30 12.29 -14.23
N ILE A 4 19.40 12.03 -13.29
CA ILE A 4 19.57 11.01 -12.25
C ILE A 4 19.23 9.66 -12.87
N SER A 5 20.03 8.63 -12.58
CA SER A 5 19.73 7.27 -13.04
C SER A 5 18.61 6.64 -12.22
N ASP A 6 17.88 5.68 -12.79
CA ASP A 6 16.85 4.94 -12.04
C ASP A 6 17.44 4.23 -10.81
N GLN A 7 18.69 3.77 -10.89
CA GLN A 7 19.39 3.14 -9.76
C GLN A 7 19.61 4.13 -8.62
N ASP A 8 20.14 5.32 -8.92
CA ASP A 8 20.41 6.34 -7.90
C ASP A 8 19.09 6.85 -7.30
N MET A 9 18.06 7.00 -8.13
CA MET A 9 16.73 7.40 -7.68
C MET A 9 16.12 6.34 -6.73
N ASN A 10 16.20 5.05 -7.08
CA ASN A 10 15.72 3.97 -6.23
C ASN A 10 16.51 3.88 -4.91
N ALA A 11 17.82 4.07 -4.95
CA ALA A 11 18.66 4.10 -3.74
C ALA A 11 18.27 5.26 -2.82
N TYR A 12 18.05 6.44 -3.39
CA TYR A 12 17.59 7.61 -2.64
C TYR A 12 16.21 7.37 -2.00
N LEU A 13 15.23 6.87 -2.77
CA LEU A 13 13.88 6.58 -2.27
C LEU A 13 13.91 5.55 -1.14
N ALA A 14 14.70 4.49 -1.27
CA ALA A 14 14.84 3.48 -0.23
C ALA A 14 15.37 4.06 1.09
N GLU A 15 16.34 4.97 1.01
CA GLU A 15 16.88 5.63 2.19
C GLU A 15 15.87 6.59 2.84
N GLN A 16 15.11 7.35 2.05
CA GLN A 16 14.03 8.20 2.58
C GLN A 16 12.96 7.36 3.29
N SER A 17 12.51 6.26 2.68
CA SER A 17 11.55 5.36 3.31
C SER A 17 12.07 4.77 4.62
N ARG A 18 13.36 4.41 4.68
CA ARG A 18 13.99 3.90 5.90
C ARG A 18 14.02 4.94 7.03
N MET A 19 14.36 6.19 6.72
CA MET A 19 14.46 7.25 7.71
C MET A 19 13.10 7.59 8.35
N HIS A 20 12.01 7.51 7.60
CA HIS A 20 10.68 7.94 8.04
C HIS A 20 9.72 6.77 8.37
N MET A 21 10.24 5.54 8.47
CA MET A 21 9.41 4.32 8.58
C MET A 21 8.46 4.30 9.77
N SER A 22 8.81 4.96 10.87
CA SER A 22 8.01 4.99 12.11
C SER A 22 7.34 6.35 12.38
N GLU A 23 7.36 7.27 11.43
CA GLU A 23 6.80 8.61 11.63
C GLU A 23 5.28 8.66 11.47
N PHE A 24 4.70 7.67 10.78
CA PHE A 24 3.29 7.65 10.44
C PHE A 24 2.59 6.41 10.97
N ASN A 25 1.36 6.59 11.43
CA ASN A 25 0.49 5.47 11.76
C ASN A 25 -0.09 4.88 10.47
N THR A 26 0.64 3.90 9.92
CA THR A 26 0.27 3.20 8.69
C THR A 26 -1.10 2.52 8.80
N MET A 27 -1.47 2.04 9.99
CA MET A 27 -2.77 1.37 10.21
C MET A 27 -3.94 2.35 10.10
N SER A 28 -3.82 3.54 10.69
CA SER A 28 -4.83 4.60 10.53
C SER A 28 -4.98 5.03 9.07
N SER A 29 -3.87 5.19 8.34
CA SER A 29 -3.91 5.54 6.92
C SER A 29 -4.57 4.46 6.06
N LEU A 30 -4.27 3.18 6.33
CA LEU A 30 -4.89 2.05 5.62
C LEU A 30 -6.40 1.94 5.89
N SER A 31 -6.84 2.18 7.12
CA SER A 31 -8.27 2.22 7.48
C SER A 31 -9.01 3.30 6.68
N GLU A 32 -8.44 4.51 6.61
CA GLU A 32 -9.02 5.63 5.85
C GLU A 32 -9.13 5.30 4.36
N ILE A 33 -8.05 4.79 3.75
CA ILE A 33 -8.04 4.39 2.33
C ILE A 33 -9.08 3.28 2.07
N TYR A 34 -9.20 2.32 2.98
CA TYR A 34 -10.15 1.22 2.84
C TYR A 34 -11.61 1.67 2.82
N SER A 35 -11.96 2.74 3.54
CA SER A 35 -13.31 3.33 3.51
C SER A 35 -13.77 3.70 2.09
N TYR A 36 -12.83 3.91 1.17
CA TYR A 36 -13.09 4.23 -0.23
C TYR A 36 -13.16 2.99 -1.15
N VAL A 37 -12.63 1.84 -0.75
CA VAL A 37 -12.54 0.64 -1.60
C VAL A 37 -13.91 0.00 -1.83
N GLY A 38 -14.78 -0.02 -0.82
CA GLY A 38 -16.14 -0.58 -0.95
C GLY A 38 -17.03 0.09 -1.99
N LYS A 39 -16.63 1.24 -2.56
CA LYS A 39 -17.39 1.97 -3.59
C LYS A 39 -17.11 1.52 -5.03
N TYR A 40 -16.03 0.79 -5.31
CA TYR A 40 -15.61 0.47 -6.68
C TYR A 40 -15.11 -0.98 -6.78
N ALA A 41 -16.04 -1.95 -6.76
CA ALA A 41 -15.74 -3.38 -6.70
C ALA A 41 -15.61 -4.08 -8.07
N GLU A 42 -15.37 -3.34 -9.15
CA GLU A 42 -15.12 -3.94 -10.46
C GLU A 42 -13.66 -4.37 -10.58
N GLU A 43 -13.40 -5.67 -10.49
CA GLU A 43 -12.05 -6.24 -10.61
C GLU A 43 -11.65 -6.46 -12.07
N ASP A 44 -10.47 -5.97 -12.45
CA ASP A 44 -9.80 -6.36 -13.70
C ASP A 44 -9.30 -7.81 -13.65
N GLU A 45 -9.14 -8.45 -14.80
CA GLU A 45 -8.77 -9.86 -14.97
C GLU A 45 -7.45 -10.21 -14.27
N ALA A 46 -6.48 -9.28 -14.31
CA ALA A 46 -5.21 -9.45 -13.61
C ALA A 46 -5.38 -9.51 -12.08
N ALA A 47 -6.28 -8.70 -11.52
CA ALA A 47 -6.57 -8.67 -10.09
C ALA A 47 -7.26 -9.98 -9.64
N ARG A 48 -8.20 -10.47 -10.44
CA ARG A 48 -8.89 -11.75 -10.19
C ARG A 48 -7.93 -12.93 -10.21
N LYS A 49 -7.03 -12.98 -11.21
CA LYS A 49 -6.00 -14.03 -11.33
C LYS A 49 -5.08 -14.07 -10.11
N GLN A 50 -4.79 -12.92 -9.51
CA GLN A 50 -3.96 -12.80 -8.31
C GLN A 50 -4.74 -12.86 -6.99
N ARG A 51 -6.08 -12.99 -7.05
CA ARG A 51 -7.01 -13.00 -5.92
C ARG A 51 -6.85 -11.77 -5.02
N LEU A 52 -6.75 -10.59 -5.63
CA LEU A 52 -6.44 -9.35 -4.89
C LEU A 52 -7.59 -8.94 -3.94
N ALA A 53 -8.87 -9.02 -4.33
CA ALA A 53 -9.97 -8.77 -3.38
C ALA A 53 -9.91 -9.68 -2.15
N PHE A 54 -9.68 -10.98 -2.35
CA PHE A 54 -9.59 -11.93 -1.24
C PHE A 54 -8.41 -11.64 -0.30
N LYS A 55 -7.26 -11.22 -0.84
CA LYS A 55 -6.12 -10.79 -0.01
C LYS A 55 -6.44 -9.51 0.75
N LEU A 56 -7.13 -8.57 0.11
CA LEU A 56 -7.54 -7.32 0.73
C LEU A 56 -8.53 -7.57 1.88
N GLU A 57 -9.53 -8.43 1.69
CA GLU A 57 -10.46 -8.84 2.76
C GLU A 57 -9.73 -9.43 3.97
N GLN A 58 -8.71 -10.27 3.75
CA GLN A 58 -7.91 -10.83 4.84
C GLN A 58 -7.12 -9.76 5.60
N VAL A 59 -6.52 -8.79 4.90
CA VAL A 59 -5.81 -7.68 5.54
C VAL A 59 -6.78 -6.87 6.40
N VAL A 60 -7.97 -6.56 5.90
CA VAL A 60 -9.01 -5.82 6.64
C VAL A 60 -9.47 -6.57 7.89
N ALA A 61 -9.70 -7.88 7.77
CA ALA A 61 -10.09 -8.70 8.89
C ALA A 61 -9.02 -8.71 9.99
N LEU A 62 -7.74 -8.81 9.61
CA LEU A 62 -6.61 -8.76 10.55
C LEU A 62 -6.49 -7.38 11.22
N MET A 63 -6.62 -6.29 10.46
CA MET A 63 -6.58 -4.93 11.00
C MET A 63 -7.71 -4.64 12.01
N SER A 64 -8.88 -5.26 11.80
CA SER A 64 -10.04 -5.10 12.69
C SER A 64 -9.91 -5.87 14.01
N LEU A 65 -9.02 -6.88 14.07
CA LEU A 65 -8.75 -7.69 15.27
C LEU A 65 -7.70 -7.05 16.19
N GLU A 66 -6.89 -6.12 15.66
CA GLU A 66 -5.82 -5.42 16.39
C GLU A 66 -6.25 -4.04 16.94
N SER A 67 -7.52 -3.65 16.77
CA SER A 67 -8.15 -2.45 17.34
C SER A 67 -8.90 -2.75 18.62
#